data_AF-A0A972UPY7-F1
#
_entry.id   AF-A0A972UPY7-F1
#
_cell.length_a   1.000
_cell.length_b   1.000
_cell.length_c   1.000
_cell.angle_alpha   90.00
_cell.angle_beta   90.00
_cell.angle_gamma   90.00
#
_symmetry.space_group_name_H-M   'P 1'
#
loop_
_entity.id
_entity.type
_entity.pdbx_description
1 polymer ?
#
loop_
_entity_poly.entity_id
_entity_poly.type
_entity_poly.pdbx_seq_one_letter_code
_entity_poly.pdbx_strand_id
1 'polypeptide(L)' 'RFLVLPMRPEGTKGWDQEKLAALVTRDSMVGTGLAKNANEVAP' A
#
# COMPACT_ATOMS: atom_id res chain seq x y z
N ARG A 1 19.13 5.98 8.04
CA ARG A 1 18.28 5.86 6.82
C ARG A 1 16.84 6.01 7.26
N PHE A 2 15.99 6.54 6.39
CA PHE A 2 14.56 6.73 6.67
C PHE A 2 13.75 6.00 5.59
N LEU A 3 12.49 5.71 5.91
CA LEU A 3 11.51 5.09 5.02
C LEU A 3 10.22 5.90 5.14
N VAL A 4 9.52 6.10 4.02
CA VAL A 4 8.17 6.66 4.04
C VAL A 4 7.20 5.51 4.33
N LEU A 5 6.34 5.67 5.34
CA LEU A 5 5.23 4.77 5.56
C LEU A 5 4.02 5.32 4.78
N PRO A 6 3.58 4.66 3.69
CA PRO A 6 2.45 5.14 2.92
C PRO A 6 1.16 5.09 3.74
N MET A 7 0.27 6.05 3.48
CA MET A 7 -1.07 6.05 4.04
C MET A 7 -1.82 4.78 3.59
N ARG A 8 -2.59 4.19 4.50
CA ARG A 8 -3.42 3.03 4.18
C ARG A 8 -4.52 3.42 3.18
N PRO A 9 -4.61 2.76 2.01
CA PRO A 9 -5.66 3.03 1.03
C PRO A 9 -7.06 2.67 1.56
N GLU A 10 -8.06 3.41 1.10
CA GLU A 10 -9.47 3.11 1.34
C GLU A 10 -9.87 1.75 0.77
N GLY A 11 -10.93 1.13 1.32
CA GLY A 11 -11.41 -0.19 0.89
C GLY A 11 -10.56 -1.38 1.35
N THR A 12 -9.49 -1.15 2.12
CA THR A 12 -8.62 -2.21 2.65
C THR A 12 -9.00 -2.69 4.05
N LYS A 13 -10.19 -2.33 4.55
CA LYS A 13 -10.65 -2.71 5.89
C LYS A 13 -10.84 -4.23 5.98
N GLY A 14 -10.30 -4.84 7.03
CA GLY A 14 -10.39 -6.29 7.25
C GLY A 14 -9.42 -7.13 6.41
N TRP A 15 -8.55 -6.51 5.60
CA TRP A 15 -7.49 -7.22 4.91
C TRP A 15 -6.45 -7.73 5.89
N ASP A 16 -5.92 -8.92 5.60
CA ASP A 16 -4.77 -9.49 6.28
C ASP A 16 -3.47 -8.76 5.89
N GLN A 17 -2.38 -9.12 6.58
CA GLN A 17 -1.09 -8.50 6.38
C GLN A 17 -0.52 -8.76 4.97
N GLU A 18 -0.75 -9.94 4.40
CA GLU A 18 -0.20 -10.31 3.08
C GLU A 18 -0.84 -9.48 1.97
N LYS A 19 -2.15 -9.32 2.01
CA LYS A 19 -2.87 -8.45 1.06
C LYS A 19 -2.51 -6.99 1.22
N LEU A 20 -2.31 -6.50 2.45
CA LEU A 20 -1.85 -5.13 2.68
C LEU A 20 -0.43 -4.90 2.15
N ALA A 21 0.46 -5.86 2.33
CA ALA A 21 1.83 -5.78 1.83
C ALA A 21 1.87 -5.70 0.28
N ALA A 22 0.96 -6.38 -0.41
CA ALA A 22 0.86 -6.33 -1.87
C ALA A 22 0.49 -4.93 -2.44
N LEU A 23 -0.05 -4.03 -1.61
CA LEU A 23 -0.36 -2.65 -2.00
C LEU A 23 0.88 -1.74 -1.98
N VAL A 24 1.91 -2.11 -1.21
CA VAL A 24 3.10 -1.28 -0.99
C VAL A 24 4.05 -1.45 -2.16
N THR A 25 4.53 -0.33 -2.70
CA THR A 25 5.50 -0.30 -3.80
C THR A 25 6.78 0.39 -3.32
N ARG A 26 7.86 0.23 -4.08
CA ARG A 26 9.10 0.98 -3.80
C ARG A 26 8.85 2.49 -3.82
N ASP A 27 8.08 2.96 -4.78
CA ASP A 27 7.82 4.40 -4.94
C ASP A 27 7.06 4.97 -3.74
N SER A 28 6.10 4.21 -3.20
CA SER A 28 5.36 4.63 -2.01
C SER A 28 6.20 4.59 -0.73
N MET A 29 7.21 3.72 -0.68
CA MET A 29 8.19 3.67 0.43
C MET A 29 9.27 4.76 0.36
N VAL A 30 9.46 5.40 -0.80
CA VAL A 30 10.42 6.50 -1.00
C VAL A 30 9.72 7.86 -1.03
N GLY A 31 8.39 7.88 -1.21
CA GLY A 31 7.58 9.11 -1.27
C GLY A 31 7.45 9.68 -2.70
N THR A 32 7.77 8.89 -3.72
CA THR A 32 7.65 9.27 -5.14
C THR A 32 6.32 8.82 -5.76
N GLY A 33 5.50 8.05 -5.04
CA GLY A 33 4.18 7.58 -5.48
C GLY A 33 3.28 7.18 -4.31
N LEU A 34 2.02 6.87 -4.61
CA LEU A 34 1.08 6.32 -3.63
C LEU A 34 1.10 4.78 -3.64
N ALA A 35 0.62 4.17 -2.56
CA ALA A 35 0.34 2.73 -2.56
C ALA A 35 -0.78 2.42 -3.56
N LYS A 36 -0.82 1.17 -4.05
CA LYS A 36 -1.87 0.72 -4.96
C LYS A 36 -3.25 0.82 -4.29
N ASN A 37 -4.30 0.98 -5.10
CA ASN A 37 -5.67 0.93 -4.59
C ASN A 37 -6.10 -0.51 -4.30
N ALA A 38 -7.09 -0.68 -3.42
CA ALA A 38 -7.64 -2.00 -3.09
C ALA A 38 -8.10 -2.78 -4.34
N ASN A 39 -8.74 -2.10 -5.30
CA ASN A 39 -9.25 -2.70 -6.54
C ASN A 39 -8.15 -3.25 -7.46
N GLU A 40 -6.89 -2.81 -7.30
CA GLU A 40 -5.78 -3.29 -8.13
C GLU A 40 -5.19 -4.62 -7.63
N VAL A 41 -5.42 -4.96 -6.36
CA VAL A 41 -4.86 -6.15 -5.70
C VAL A 41 -5.92 -7.21 -5.45
N ALA A 42 -7.18 -6.80 -5.23
CA ALA A 42 -8.32 -7.70 -5.14
C ALA A 42 -9.39 -7.25 -6.16
N PRO A 43 -9.43 -7.87 -7.36
CA PRO A 43 -10.49 -7.64 -8.33
C PRO A 43 -11.85 -8.20 -7.84
#